data_AF-A0A9E5MYM7-F1
#
_entry.id   AF-A0A9E5MYM7-F1
#
_cell.length_a   1.000
_cell.length_b   1.000
_cell.length_c   1.000
_cell.angle_alpha   90.00
_cell.angle_beta   90.00
_cell.angle_gamma   90.00
#
_symmetry.space_group_name_H-M   'P 1'
#
loop_
_entity.id
_entity.type
_entity.pdbx_description
1 polymer ?
#
loop_
_entity_poly.entity_id
_entity_poly.type
_entity_poly.pdbx_seq_one_letter_code
_entity_poly.pdbx_strand_id
1 'polypeptide(L)' 'QAGKFGDNRDASEHFLRLHEITSQGAGVPENKAHYTVGPWLTFDPHTEKFTGAHAAAANPLVQDPHNPGFEIPSLKNV' A
#
# COMPACT_ATOMS: atom_id res chain seq x y z
N GLN A 1 20.72 -10.28 4.90
CA GLN A 1 21.48 -9.30 4.10
C GLN A 1 20.49 -8.69 3.12
N ALA A 2 20.22 -7.39 3.19
CA ALA A 2 19.30 -6.74 2.24
C ALA A 2 20.03 -6.51 0.90
N GLY A 3 19.41 -6.88 -0.22
CA GLY A 3 19.97 -6.67 -1.56
C GLY A 3 20.13 -5.18 -1.88
N LYS A 4 21.08 -4.86 -2.76
CA LYS A 4 21.30 -3.51 -3.26
C LYS A 4 20.19 -3.14 -4.25
N PHE A 5 19.88 -1.84 -4.33
CA PHE A 5 19.00 -1.32 -5.37
C PHE A 5 19.58 -1.69 -6.75
N GLY A 6 18.80 -2.40 -7.57
CA GLY A 6 19.24 -3.00 -8.83
C GLY A 6 19.41 -4.52 -8.84
N ASP A 7 19.51 -5.17 -7.67
CA ASP A 7 19.61 -6.64 -7.57
C ASP A 7 18.29 -7.35 -7.94
N ASN A 8 17.17 -6.61 -7.93
CA ASN A 8 15.85 -7.06 -8.40
C ASN A 8 15.38 -6.14 -9.54
N ARG A 9 15.38 -6.69 -10.76
CA ARG A 9 15.04 -5.98 -12.00
C ARG A 9 13.64 -5.38 -11.95
N ASP A 10 12.66 -6.14 -11.46
CA ASP A 10 11.27 -5.69 -11.42
C ASP A 10 11.10 -4.57 -10.39
N ALA A 11 11.74 -4.68 -9.22
CA ALA A 11 11.74 -3.62 -8.22
C ALA A 11 12.39 -2.32 -8.73
N SER A 12 13.48 -2.44 -9.49
CA SER A 12 14.14 -1.29 -10.12
C SER A 12 13.25 -0.63 -11.18
N GLU A 13 12.59 -1.42 -12.02
CA GLU A 13 11.70 -0.94 -13.09
C GLU A 13 10.49 -0.21 -12.49
N HIS A 14 9.84 -0.78 -11.49
CA HIS A 14 8.72 -0.16 -10.81
C HIS A 14 9.10 1.14 -10.09
N PHE A 15 10.27 1.18 -9.45
CA PHE A 15 10.76 2.40 -8.81
C PHE A 15 11.03 3.52 -9.83
N LEU A 16 11.68 3.21 -10.96
CA LEU A 16 11.96 4.20 -11.99
C LEU A 16 10.68 4.79 -12.59
N ARG A 17 9.67 3.94 -12.83
CA ARG A 17 8.36 4.40 -13.31
C ARG A 17 7.64 5.28 -12.29
N LEU A 18 7.70 4.92 -11.00
CA LEU A 18 7.17 5.77 -9.93
C LEU A 18 7.90 7.11 -9.89
N HIS A 19 9.23 7.09 -9.97
CA HIS A 19 10.08 8.26 -9.93
C HIS A 19 9.74 9.26 -11.05
N GLU A 20 9.62 8.79 -12.29
CA GLU A 20 9.23 9.59 -13.46
C GLU A 20 7.88 10.30 -13.26
N ILE A 21 6.86 9.57 -12.76
CA ILE A 21 5.55 10.15 -12.48
C ILE A 21 5.64 11.22 -11.38
N THR A 22 6.39 10.95 -10.31
CA THR A 22 6.51 11.89 -9.18
C THR A 22 7.36 13.13 -9.49
N SER A 23 8.43 13.01 -10.28
CA SER A 23 9.29 14.13 -10.65
C SER A 23 8.62 15.05 -11.67
N GLN A 24 7.95 14.48 -12.69
CA GLN A 24 7.31 15.27 -13.74
C GLN A 24 5.90 15.75 -13.38
N GLY A 25 5.12 14.94 -12.65
CA GLY A 25 3.70 15.22 -12.39
C GLY A 25 3.40 15.92 -11.06
N ALA A 26 4.22 15.70 -10.03
CA ALA A 26 3.96 16.18 -8.67
C ALA A 26 4.95 17.25 -8.17
N GLY A 27 5.92 17.66 -9.00
CA GLY A 27 6.86 18.73 -8.69
C GLY A 27 7.86 18.39 -7.57
N VAL A 28 8.14 17.10 -7.35
CA VAL A 28 9.05 16.65 -6.29
C VAL A 28 10.51 16.93 -6.70
N PRO A 29 11.31 17.68 -5.93
CA PRO A 29 12.68 18.00 -6.30
C PRO A 29 13.57 16.76 -6.30
N GLU A 30 14.25 16.49 -7.42
CA GLU A 30 15.11 15.32 -7.64
C GLU A 30 16.20 15.14 -6.57
N ASN A 31 16.70 16.25 -6.00
CA ASN A 31 17.85 16.28 -5.10
C ASN A 31 17.52 16.65 -3.64
N LYS A 32 16.24 16.74 -3.27
CA LYS A 32 15.79 17.03 -1.89
C LYS A 32 14.77 16.03 -1.36
N ALA A 33 14.33 15.10 -2.18
CA ALA A 33 13.37 14.08 -1.78
C ALA A 33 14.08 12.82 -1.29
N HIS A 34 13.94 12.52 -0.01
CA HIS A 34 14.36 11.24 0.56
C HIS A 34 13.24 10.21 0.39
N TYR A 35 13.38 9.34 -0.59
CA TYR A 35 12.46 8.22 -0.78
C TYR A 35 12.86 7.08 0.18
N THR A 36 12.05 6.88 1.23
CA THR A 36 12.18 5.67 2.05
C THR A 36 11.43 4.55 1.34
N VAL A 37 12.14 3.76 0.54
CA VAL A 37 11.59 2.57 -0.11
C VAL A 37 11.92 1.33 0.71
N GLY A 38 10.99 0.92 1.55
CA GLY A 38 11.05 -0.30 2.35
C GLY A 38 9.68 -0.58 2.93
N PRO A 39 9.27 -1.85 3.09
CA PRO A 39 7.96 -2.16 3.64
C PRO A 39 7.92 -1.74 5.12
N TRP A 40 7.28 -0.62 5.41
CA TRP A 40 6.84 -0.28 6.77
C TRP A 40 5.76 -1.26 7.27
N LEU A 41 5.18 -2.01 6.33
CA LEU A 41 4.09 -2.95 6.51
C LEU A 41 4.26 -4.16 5.59
N THR A 42 3.87 -5.34 6.07
CA THR A 42 3.76 -6.58 5.30
C THR A 42 2.30 -7.02 5.28
N PHE A 43 1.74 -7.30 4.11
CA PHE A 43 0.36 -7.77 4.00
C PHE A 43 0.30 -9.28 4.24
N ASP A 44 -0.52 -9.70 5.20
CA ASP A 44 -0.85 -11.10 5.46
C ASP A 44 -2.10 -11.48 4.66
N PRO A 45 -1.98 -12.35 3.62
CA PRO A 45 -3.10 -12.74 2.79
C PRO A 45 -4.09 -13.67 3.50
N HIS A 46 -3.73 -14.28 4.64
CA HIS A 46 -4.65 -15.18 5.36
C HIS A 46 -5.66 -14.40 6.21
N THR A 47 -5.18 -13.34 6.87
CA THR A 47 -6.03 -12.47 7.70
C THR A 47 -6.49 -11.21 6.98
N GLU A 48 -6.01 -11.01 5.75
CA GLU A 48 -6.24 -9.83 4.90
C GLU A 48 -5.89 -8.51 5.60
N LYS A 49 -4.79 -8.52 6.38
CA LYS A 49 -4.36 -7.39 7.20
C LYS A 49 -2.89 -7.05 7.01
N PHE A 50 -2.56 -5.79 7.22
CA PHE A 50 -1.18 -5.35 7.35
C PHE A 50 -0.60 -5.76 8.71
N THR A 51 0.68 -6.11 8.70
CA THR A 51 1.54 -6.38 9.85
C THR A 51 2.75 -5.44 9.80
N GLY A 52 3.43 -5.18 10.93
CA GLY A 52 4.57 -4.25 11.00
C GLY A 52 4.29 -3.00 11.85
N ALA A 53 5.26 -2.10 11.93
CA ALA A 53 5.30 -1.02 12.92
C ALA A 53 4.10 -0.05 12.86
N HIS A 54 3.47 0.10 11.68
CA HIS A 54 2.33 1.00 11.48
C HIS A 54 1.01 0.25 11.20
N ALA A 55 0.96 -1.06 11.45
CA ALA A 55 -0.19 -1.89 11.11
C ALA A 55 -1.49 -1.41 11.76
N ALA A 56 -1.40 -0.93 13.01
CA ALA A 56 -2.54 -0.41 13.75
C ALA A 56 -3.20 0.81 13.06
N ALA A 57 -2.41 1.68 12.43
CA ALA A 57 -2.93 2.84 11.70
C ALA A 57 -3.39 2.49 10.29
N ALA A 58 -2.80 1.46 9.67
CA ALA A 58 -3.11 1.05 8.30
C ALA A 58 -4.33 0.13 8.19
N ASN A 59 -4.51 -0.81 9.11
CA ASN A 59 -5.64 -1.76 9.07
C ASN A 59 -7.04 -1.11 9.09
N PRO A 60 -7.27 0.03 9.78
CA PRO A 60 -8.53 0.77 9.66
C PRO A 60 -8.84 1.26 8.23
N LEU A 61 -7.83 1.47 7.40
CA LEU A 61 -8.00 1.91 6.00
C LEU A 61 -8.35 0.76 5.05
N VAL A 62 -8.21 -0.49 5.48
CA VAL A 62 -8.61 -1.68 4.70
C VAL A 62 -10.13 -1.88 4.76
N GLN A 63 -10.77 -1.48 5.85
CA GLN A 63 -12.21 -1.59 5.99
C GLN A 63 -12.90 -0.40 5.30
N ASP A 64 -13.91 -0.71 4.50
CA ASP A 64 -14.98 0.24 4.20
C ASP A 64 -16.13 0.01 5.21
N PRO A 65 -16.17 0.75 6.34
CA PRO A 65 -17.28 0.65 7.29
C PRO A 65 -18.64 1.06 6.68
N HIS A 66 -18.68 1.54 5.43
CA HIS A 66 -19.90 1.95 4.71
C HIS A 66 -20.37 0.91 3.69
N ASN A 67 -19.74 -0.26 3.60
CA ASN A 67 -20.21 -1.35 2.75
C ASN A 67 -20.71 -2.52 3.61
N PRO A 68 -21.86 -2.37 4.31
CA PRO A 68 -22.53 -3.54 4.86
C PRO A 68 -22.82 -4.46 3.67
N GLY A 69 -22.28 -5.68 3.71
CA GLY A 69 -22.52 -6.66 2.66
C GLY A 69 -24.02 -6.79 2.38
N PHE A 70 -24.37 -7.30 1.20
CA PHE A 70 -25.77 -7.44 0.79
C PHE A 70 -26.61 -8.15 1.86
N GLU A 71 -27.50 -7.43 2.54
CA GLU A 71 -28.43 -7.99 3.52
C GLU A 71 -29.62 -8.61 2.79
N ILE A 72 -29.80 -9.93 2.92
CA ILE A 72 -30.99 -10.61 2.39
C ILE A 72 -32.16 -10.31 3.34
N PRO A 73 -33.25 -9.66 2.87
CA PRO A 73 -34.42 -9.41 3.70
C PRO A 73 -35.01 -10.74 4.19
N SER A 74 -35.26 -10.84 5.49
CA SER A 74 -36.04 -11.95 6.05
C SER A 74 -37.53 -11.63 5.95
N LEU A 75 -38.38 -12.66 5.90
CA LEU A 75 -39.85 -12.52 5.87
C LEU A 75 -40.43 -11.72 7.04
N LYS A 76 -39.65 -11.44 8.09
CA LYS A 76 -40.06 -10.60 9.23
C LYS A 76 -39.95 -9.09 8.96
N ASN A 77 -39.24 -8.70 7.90
CA ASN A 77 -38.98 -7.30 7.54
C ASN A 77 -39.44 -6.97 6.10
N VAL A 78 -40.51 -7.64 5.63
CA VAL A 78 -41.24 -7.30 4.40
C VAL A 78 -42.63 -6.80 4.76
#